data_AF-A0A127A7L5-F1
#
_entry.id   AF-A0A127A7L5-F1
#
_cell.length_a   1.000
_cell.length_b   1.000
_cell.length_c   1.000
_cell.angle_alpha   90.00
_cell.angle_beta   90.00
_cell.angle_gamma   90.00
#
_symmetry.space_group_name_H-M   'P 1'
#
loop_
_entity.id
_entity.type
_entity.pdbx_description
1 polymer ?
#
loop_
_entity_poly.entity_id
_entity_poly.type
_entity_poly.pdbx_seq_one_letter_code
_entity_poly.pdbx_strand_id
1 'polypeptide(L)'
;MAENASADSWAHALDDLVALIDHPIPAPAHWIENGSREELDEARAVAVAWGWLMRAKRTAQAVLGLDRLGFGTEAAPLLCSFVEHAARLVWAGRRERSEAVEILVGVHLDAGRGLSEDELQLLGALQHDHLGKAVEPDGGSDLLRLFTRAQRESHPGTASASAYLEESADRHGWLLRLLPKEREPALDAHLAALLLLAFEGYVRIAGLGGQFGPGIDALGARMEHLVAVGGREPAAG
;
A
#
# COMPACT_ATOMS: atom_id res chain seq x y z
N MET A 1 -9.95 6.05 38.73
CA MET A 1 -8.65 6.16 38.05
C MET A 1 -8.87 5.65 36.65
N ALA A 2 -9.02 6.56 35.69
CA ALA A 2 -9.37 6.21 34.31
C ALA A 2 -8.14 5.64 33.59
N GLU A 3 -8.34 4.53 32.90
CA GLU A 3 -7.42 3.87 31.98
C GLU A 3 -7.11 4.82 30.82
N ASN A 4 -5.95 5.48 30.86
CA ASN A 4 -5.31 6.05 29.68
C ASN A 4 -4.44 4.96 29.03
N ALA A 5 -5.06 3.83 28.66
CA ALA A 5 -4.44 2.88 27.76
C ALA A 5 -4.44 3.52 26.36
N SER A 6 -3.29 4.09 26.02
CA SER A 6 -2.85 4.65 24.74
C SER A 6 -3.81 4.43 23.56
N ALA A 7 -4.41 5.52 23.09
CA ALA A 7 -5.18 5.63 21.85
C ALA A 7 -4.27 5.52 20.60
N ASP A 8 -3.32 4.59 20.59
CA ASP A 8 -2.47 4.33 19.45
C ASP A 8 -3.08 3.21 18.59
N SER A 9 -3.27 3.47 17.30
CA SER A 9 -3.96 2.57 16.38
C SER A 9 -3.39 2.69 14.97
N TRP A 10 -3.64 1.70 14.12
CA TRP A 10 -3.27 1.73 12.71
C TRP A 10 -3.90 2.89 11.94
N ALA A 11 -5.14 3.26 12.28
CA ALA A 11 -5.77 4.46 11.73
C ALA A 11 -4.97 5.73 12.05
N HIS A 12 -4.51 5.90 13.30
CA HIS A 12 -3.69 7.06 13.66
C HIS A 12 -2.30 7.02 13.00
N ALA A 13 -1.68 5.84 12.87
CA ALA A 13 -0.41 5.70 12.14
C ALA A 13 -0.55 6.10 10.66
N LEU A 14 -1.68 5.75 10.02
CA LEU A 14 -1.98 6.17 8.66
C LEU A 14 -2.20 7.68 8.56
N ASP A 15 -2.95 8.28 9.50
CA ASP A 15 -3.20 9.72 9.52
C ASP A 15 -1.90 10.53 9.69
N ASP A 16 -1.00 10.08 10.56
CA ASP A 16 0.30 10.72 10.76
C ASP A 16 1.22 10.56 9.54
N LEU A 17 1.16 9.41 8.87
CA LEU A 17 1.86 9.20 7.59
C LEU A 17 1.31 10.14 6.50
N VAL A 18 -0.01 10.30 6.41
CA VAL A 18 -0.63 11.26 5.49
C VAL A 18 -0.13 12.68 5.80
N ALA A 19 -0.09 13.07 7.07
CA ALA A 19 0.42 14.37 7.50
C ALA A 19 1.91 14.55 7.16
N LEU A 20 2.72 13.49 7.30
CA LEU A 20 4.14 13.52 6.91
C LEU A 20 4.30 13.70 5.39
N ILE A 21 3.47 13.04 4.57
CA ILE A 21 3.48 13.20 3.11
C ILE A 21 3.00 14.59 2.69
N ASP A 22 2.03 15.16 3.40
CA ASP A 22 1.51 16.52 3.15
C ASP A 22 2.45 17.63 3.65
N HIS A 23 3.50 17.28 4.41
CA HIS A 23 4.52 18.24 4.80
C HIS A 23 5.12 18.88 3.55
N PRO A 24 5.26 20.22 3.49
CA PRO A 24 5.72 20.91 2.31
C PRO A 24 7.04 20.32 1.80
N ILE A 25 6.98 19.79 0.59
CA ILE A 25 8.15 19.34 -0.15
C ILE A 25 8.83 20.59 -0.68
N PRO A 26 10.15 20.75 -0.49
CA PRO A 26 10.86 21.86 -1.10
C PRO A 26 10.57 21.83 -2.60
N ALA A 27 10.14 22.97 -3.16
CA ALA A 27 9.96 23.10 -4.60
C ALA A 27 11.20 22.53 -5.30
N PRO A 28 11.04 21.82 -6.44
CA PRO A 28 12.19 21.29 -7.16
C PRO A 28 13.25 22.38 -7.26
N ALA A 29 14.45 22.08 -6.76
CA ALA A 29 15.42 23.10 -6.35
C ALA A 29 15.90 23.99 -7.51
N HIS A 30 15.51 23.69 -8.74
CA HIS A 30 15.85 24.42 -9.95
C HIS A 30 14.91 24.01 -11.09
N TRP A 31 14.40 25.00 -11.81
CA TRP A 31 13.78 24.76 -13.11
C TRP A 31 14.91 24.43 -14.10
N ILE A 32 14.86 23.24 -14.71
CA ILE A 32 15.90 22.79 -15.64
C ILE A 32 15.53 23.28 -17.05
N GLU A 33 15.99 24.46 -17.44
CA GLU A 33 15.75 25.00 -18.80
C GLU A 33 16.69 24.40 -19.86
N ASN A 34 17.93 24.03 -19.49
CA ASN A 34 18.96 23.54 -20.42
C ASN A 34 19.78 22.37 -19.83
N GLY A 35 19.13 21.46 -19.11
CA GLY A 35 19.80 20.30 -18.52
C GLY A 35 20.19 19.27 -19.57
N SER A 36 21.16 18.44 -19.20
CA SER A 36 21.46 17.21 -19.92
C SER A 36 20.23 16.29 -19.96
N ARG A 37 20.21 15.32 -20.87
CA ARG A 37 19.14 14.32 -20.93
C ARG A 37 18.95 13.61 -19.59
N GLU A 38 20.06 13.27 -18.93
CA GLU A 38 20.07 12.61 -17.62
C GLU A 38 19.42 13.49 -16.55
N GLU A 39 19.77 14.78 -16.49
CA GLU A 39 19.16 15.73 -15.54
C GLU A 39 17.65 15.90 -15.77
N LEU A 40 17.22 15.94 -17.03
CA LEU A 40 15.80 15.98 -17.39
C LEU A 40 15.06 14.68 -17.04
N ASP A 41 15.69 13.53 -17.25
CA ASP A 41 15.14 12.22 -16.92
C ASP A 41 15.02 12.03 -15.40
N GLU A 42 16.00 12.47 -14.61
CA GLU A 42 15.92 12.51 -13.15
C GLU A 42 14.77 13.39 -12.66
N ALA A 43 14.67 14.64 -13.15
CA ALA A 43 13.59 15.55 -12.78
C ALA A 43 12.21 14.98 -13.14
N ARG A 44 12.11 14.29 -14.29
CA ARG A 44 10.90 13.60 -14.70
C ARG A 44 10.57 12.43 -13.77
N ALA A 45 11.55 11.62 -13.37
CA ALA A 45 11.34 10.51 -12.43
C ALA A 45 10.74 11.01 -11.12
N VAL A 46 11.28 12.09 -10.55
CA VAL A 46 10.76 12.71 -9.32
C VAL A 46 9.33 13.21 -9.49
N ALA A 47 9.02 13.89 -10.60
CA ALA A 47 7.68 14.39 -10.87
C ALA A 47 6.64 13.27 -11.03
N VAL A 48 7.00 12.20 -11.77
CA VAL A 48 6.12 11.04 -11.95
C VAL A 48 5.94 10.30 -10.63
N ALA A 49 7.01 10.07 -9.88
CA ALA A 49 6.96 9.41 -8.56
C ALA A 49 6.07 10.19 -7.58
N TRP A 50 6.13 11.53 -7.57
CA TRP A 50 5.24 12.36 -6.77
C TRP A 50 3.77 12.17 -7.15
N GLY A 51 3.45 12.20 -8.45
CA GLY A 51 2.09 11.97 -8.92
C GLY A 51 1.55 10.59 -8.52
N TRP A 52 2.40 9.57 -8.56
CA TRP A 52 2.07 8.21 -8.15
C TRP A 52 1.89 8.09 -6.63
N LEU A 53 2.76 8.70 -5.83
CA LEU A 53 2.62 8.72 -4.37
C LEU A 53 1.31 9.39 -3.96
N MET A 54 0.97 10.54 -4.57
CA MET A 54 -0.28 11.24 -4.28
C MET A 54 -1.50 10.43 -4.70
N ARG A 55 -1.42 9.68 -5.80
CA ARG A 55 -2.46 8.72 -6.18
C ARG A 55 -2.57 7.60 -5.15
N ALA A 56 -1.46 6.97 -4.76
CA ALA A 56 -1.44 5.89 -3.76
C ALA A 56 -2.04 6.35 -2.43
N LYS A 57 -1.65 7.53 -1.93
CA LYS A 57 -2.21 8.14 -0.72
C LYS A 57 -3.72 8.31 -0.80
N ARG A 58 -4.21 8.96 -1.85
CA ARG A 58 -5.66 9.21 -2.05
C ARG A 58 -6.43 7.91 -2.20
N THR A 59 -5.86 6.91 -2.89
CA THR A 59 -6.47 5.59 -3.04
C THR A 59 -6.55 4.87 -1.70
N ALA A 60 -5.50 4.90 -0.87
CA ALA A 60 -5.54 4.32 0.48
C ALA A 60 -6.64 4.96 1.34
N GLN A 61 -6.76 6.29 1.32
CA GLN A 61 -7.83 7.00 2.03
C GLN A 61 -9.23 6.62 1.50
N ALA A 62 -9.39 6.46 0.19
CA ALA A 62 -10.64 6.04 -0.42
C ALA A 62 -11.01 4.59 -0.06
N VAL A 63 -10.04 3.67 -0.07
CA VAL A 63 -10.24 2.28 0.33
C VAL A 63 -10.68 2.21 1.79
N LEU A 64 -9.98 2.92 2.69
CA LEU A 64 -10.35 2.96 4.10
C LEU A 64 -11.73 3.60 4.34
N GLY A 65 -12.07 4.63 3.57
CA GLY A 65 -13.38 5.26 3.62
C GLY A 65 -14.50 4.31 3.20
N LEU A 66 -14.32 3.56 2.12
CA LEU A 66 -15.28 2.54 1.67
C LEU A 66 -15.40 1.40 2.68
N ASP A 67 -14.28 0.92 3.21
CA ASP A 67 -14.24 -0.15 4.19
C ASP A 67 -15.02 0.22 5.48
N ARG A 68 -14.80 1.43 6.00
CA ARG A 68 -15.54 1.97 7.16
C ARG A 68 -17.04 2.11 6.93
N LEU A 69 -17.47 2.23 5.67
CA LEU A 69 -18.89 2.28 5.29
C LEU A 69 -19.48 0.88 5.01
N GLY A 70 -18.70 -0.19 5.18
CA GLY A 70 -19.10 -1.57 4.90
C GLY A 70 -18.99 -1.98 3.42
N PHE A 71 -18.31 -1.17 2.60
CA PHE A 71 -18.10 -1.41 1.16
C PHE A 71 -16.68 -1.87 0.83
N GLY A 72 -16.07 -2.64 1.74
CA GLY A 72 -14.69 -3.10 1.56
C GLY A 72 -14.52 -3.93 0.27
N THR A 73 -15.46 -4.83 -0.02
CA THR A 73 -15.41 -5.66 -1.24
C THR A 73 -15.39 -4.80 -2.51
N GLU A 74 -16.18 -3.74 -2.55
CA GLU A 74 -16.25 -2.80 -3.66
C GLU A 74 -14.96 -1.97 -3.80
N ALA A 75 -14.16 -1.88 -2.73
CA ALA A 75 -12.85 -1.23 -2.76
C ALA A 75 -11.76 -2.09 -3.42
N ALA A 76 -12.01 -3.35 -3.78
CA ALA A 76 -10.99 -4.24 -4.34
C ALA A 76 -10.27 -3.70 -5.59
N PRO A 77 -10.93 -3.07 -6.58
CA PRO A 77 -10.23 -2.45 -7.71
C PRO A 77 -9.29 -1.32 -7.28
N LEU A 78 -9.72 -0.52 -6.29
CA LEU A 78 -8.89 0.56 -5.74
C LEU A 78 -7.69 -0.02 -4.97
N LEU A 79 -7.90 -1.07 -4.19
CA LEU A 79 -6.84 -1.76 -3.45
C LEU A 79 -5.80 -2.37 -4.39
N CYS A 80 -6.23 -3.02 -5.48
CA CYS A 80 -5.34 -3.55 -6.51
C CYS A 80 -4.46 -2.43 -7.10
N SER A 81 -5.09 -1.33 -7.51
CA SER A 81 -4.38 -0.17 -8.05
C SER A 81 -3.43 0.47 -7.02
N PHE A 82 -3.82 0.53 -5.75
CA PHE A 82 -2.97 1.03 -4.66
C PHE A 82 -1.70 0.20 -4.50
N VAL A 83 -1.84 -1.13 -4.38
CA VAL A 83 -0.72 -2.05 -4.21
C VAL A 83 0.24 -1.97 -5.41
N GLU A 84 -0.31 -1.91 -6.63
CA GLU A 84 0.48 -1.81 -7.85
C GLU A 84 1.33 -0.52 -7.90
N HIS A 85 0.75 0.64 -7.57
CA HIS A 85 1.50 1.89 -7.52
C HIS A 85 2.55 1.89 -6.40
N ALA A 86 2.21 1.35 -5.22
CA ALA A 86 3.12 1.26 -4.09
C ALA A 86 4.33 0.36 -4.42
N ALA A 87 4.09 -0.84 -4.96
CA ALA A 87 5.13 -1.77 -5.35
C ALA A 87 6.14 -1.16 -6.33
N ARG A 88 5.64 -0.43 -7.32
CA ARG A 88 6.48 0.22 -8.34
C ARG A 88 7.27 1.40 -7.81
N LEU A 89 6.72 2.19 -6.88
CA LEU A 89 7.48 3.24 -6.21
C LEU A 89 8.63 2.67 -5.38
N VAL A 90 8.39 1.58 -4.66
CA VAL A 90 9.45 0.85 -3.96
C VAL A 90 10.50 0.36 -4.95
N TRP A 91 10.05 -0.30 -6.03
CA TRP A 91 10.95 -0.88 -7.01
C TRP A 91 11.85 0.17 -7.65
N ALA A 92 11.26 1.27 -8.13
CA ALA A 92 11.97 2.40 -8.69
C ALA A 92 12.93 3.03 -7.67
N GLY A 93 12.55 3.13 -6.39
CA GLY A 93 13.40 3.66 -5.33
C GLY A 93 14.58 2.77 -4.92
N ARG A 94 14.65 1.53 -5.42
CA ARG A 94 15.80 0.62 -5.26
C ARG A 94 16.77 0.67 -6.45
N ARG A 95 16.49 1.47 -7.48
CA ARG A 95 17.33 1.62 -8.68
C ARG A 95 18.06 2.96 -8.67
N GLU A 96 19.00 3.11 -9.60
CA GLU A 96 19.56 4.43 -9.90
C GLU A 96 18.46 5.35 -10.46
N ARG A 97 18.55 6.67 -10.21
CA ARG A 97 17.46 7.60 -10.57
C ARG A 97 17.20 7.65 -12.08
N SER A 98 18.25 7.49 -12.88
CA SER A 98 18.19 7.41 -14.33
C SER A 98 17.40 6.17 -14.81
N GLU A 99 17.46 5.05 -14.09
CA GLU A 99 16.68 3.84 -14.38
C GLU A 99 15.25 3.92 -13.82
N ALA A 100 15.04 4.67 -12.74
CA ALA A 100 13.72 4.86 -12.13
C ALA A 100 12.71 5.48 -13.10
N VAL A 101 13.13 6.37 -13.99
CA VAL A 101 12.24 6.96 -15.01
C VAL A 101 11.72 5.90 -15.98
N GLU A 102 12.53 4.91 -16.35
CA GLU A 102 12.12 3.85 -17.27
C GLU A 102 11.07 2.94 -16.62
N ILE A 103 11.22 2.65 -15.33
CA ILE A 103 10.23 1.90 -14.55
C ILE A 103 8.91 2.68 -14.45
N LEU A 104 8.98 3.97 -14.12
CA LEU A 104 7.78 4.77 -13.86
C LEU A 104 7.05 5.20 -15.13
N VAL A 105 7.78 5.43 -16.23
CA VAL A 105 7.24 5.93 -17.51
C VAL A 105 7.06 4.80 -18.53
N GLY A 106 7.99 3.85 -18.59
CA GLY A 106 7.96 2.75 -19.55
C GLY A 106 6.77 1.82 -19.36
N VAL A 107 6.25 1.70 -18.14
CA VAL A 107 5.05 0.90 -17.83
C VAL A 107 3.78 1.48 -18.45
N HIS A 108 3.74 2.79 -18.76
CA HIS A 108 2.57 3.39 -19.41
C HIS A 108 2.42 2.94 -20.88
N LEU A 109 3.48 2.41 -21.50
CA LEU A 109 3.47 1.90 -22.87
C LEU A 109 3.02 0.43 -22.96
N ASP A 110 3.03 -0.31 -21.84
CA ASP A 110 2.53 -1.68 -21.69
C ASP A 110 1.30 -1.74 -20.77
N ALA A 111 0.35 -0.82 -20.96
CA ALA A 111 -0.90 -0.78 -20.20
C ALA A 111 -1.69 -2.09 -20.38
N GLY A 112 -1.45 -3.06 -19.47
CA GLY A 112 -1.98 -4.42 -19.55
C GLY A 112 -1.02 -5.49 -19.05
N ARG A 113 0.30 -5.21 -18.93
CA ARG A 113 1.19 -6.13 -18.23
C ARG A 113 0.98 -5.98 -16.74
N GLY A 114 0.60 -7.07 -16.08
CA GLY A 114 0.59 -7.13 -14.62
C GLY A 114 1.99 -6.90 -14.04
N LEU A 115 2.14 -7.08 -12.73
CA LEU A 115 3.47 -7.09 -12.11
C LEU A 115 4.31 -8.24 -12.70
N SER A 116 5.56 -7.92 -13.07
CA SER A 116 6.59 -8.89 -13.45
C SER A 116 6.93 -9.82 -12.27
N GLU A 117 7.60 -10.94 -12.56
CA GLU A 117 8.03 -11.89 -11.53
C GLU A 117 8.94 -11.21 -10.49
N ASP A 118 9.84 -10.32 -10.91
CA ASP A 118 10.68 -9.53 -10.02
C ASP A 118 9.88 -8.57 -9.13
N GLU A 119 8.83 -7.94 -9.66
CA GLU A 119 7.92 -7.08 -8.88
C GLU A 119 7.07 -7.89 -7.88
N LEU A 120 6.66 -9.10 -8.25
CA LEU A 120 5.96 -10.04 -7.35
C LEU A 120 6.90 -10.57 -6.26
N GLN A 121 8.15 -10.87 -6.59
CA GLN A 121 9.18 -11.22 -5.62
C GLN A 121 9.51 -10.05 -4.68
N LEU A 122 9.49 -8.82 -5.19
CA LEU A 122 9.66 -7.62 -4.38
C LEU A 122 8.48 -7.43 -3.40
N LEU A 123 7.24 -7.63 -3.84
CA LEU A 123 6.07 -7.69 -2.94
C LEU A 123 6.24 -8.81 -1.90
N GLY A 124 6.88 -9.91 -2.29
CA GLY A 124 7.37 -10.97 -1.41
C GLY A 124 8.29 -10.45 -0.29
N ALA A 125 9.36 -9.79 -0.69
CA ALA A 125 10.43 -9.33 0.18
C ALA A 125 10.03 -8.14 1.07
N LEU A 126 9.21 -7.21 0.57
CA LEU A 126 8.78 -6.00 1.29
C LEU A 126 8.09 -6.29 2.62
N GLN A 127 7.41 -7.43 2.71
CA GLN A 127 6.80 -7.88 3.94
C GLN A 127 7.82 -8.30 4.99
N HIS A 128 8.87 -9.03 4.58
CA HIS A 128 9.89 -9.53 5.50
C HIS A 128 10.70 -8.40 6.14
N ASP A 129 10.96 -7.34 5.38
CA ASP A 129 11.79 -6.22 5.83
C ASP A 129 11.05 -5.25 6.78
N HIS A 130 9.72 -5.14 6.68
CA HIS A 130 8.99 -4.02 7.32
C HIS A 130 7.76 -4.38 8.16
N LEU A 131 7.21 -5.60 8.05
CA LEU A 131 6.07 -6.06 8.87
C LEU A 131 6.46 -7.14 9.90
N GLY A 132 7.72 -7.58 9.90
CA GLY A 132 8.23 -8.62 10.78
C GLY A 132 7.57 -9.99 10.57
N LYS A 133 7.94 -10.96 11.42
CA LYS A 133 7.39 -12.35 11.43
C LYS A 133 5.93 -12.45 11.93
N ALA A 134 5.25 -11.34 12.19
CA ALA A 134 3.89 -11.35 12.75
C ALA A 134 2.84 -11.85 11.76
N VAL A 135 3.26 -12.07 10.51
CA VAL A 135 2.50 -12.73 9.48
C VAL A 135 3.10 -14.12 9.23
N GLU A 136 2.43 -15.16 9.73
CA GLU A 136 2.23 -16.44 9.04
C GLU A 136 3.24 -16.89 7.94
N PRO A 137 4.25 -17.75 8.17
CA PRO A 137 5.19 -18.24 7.12
C PRO A 137 4.54 -19.11 6.03
N ASP A 138 3.28 -19.48 6.21
CA ASP A 138 2.66 -20.56 5.44
C ASP A 138 1.92 -20.00 4.22
N GLY A 139 2.67 -19.73 3.14
CA GLY A 139 2.14 -19.65 1.77
C GLY A 139 1.92 -18.24 1.18
N GLY A 140 3.01 -17.60 0.74
CA GLY A 140 3.02 -16.32 0.01
C GLY A 140 3.05 -15.09 0.92
N SER A 141 3.72 -14.00 0.50
CA SER A 141 3.66 -12.75 1.27
C SER A 141 2.20 -12.27 1.34
N ASP A 142 1.67 -11.89 2.50
CA ASP A 142 0.43 -11.13 2.70
C ASP A 142 0.27 -9.99 1.73
N LEU A 143 1.33 -9.27 1.34
CA LEU A 143 1.22 -8.25 0.31
C LEU A 143 0.91 -8.84 -1.07
N LEU A 144 1.52 -9.97 -1.42
CA LEU A 144 1.21 -10.73 -2.62
C LEU A 144 -0.17 -11.40 -2.54
N ARG A 145 -0.59 -11.89 -1.37
CA ARG A 145 -1.92 -12.45 -1.11
C ARG A 145 -2.97 -11.35 -1.27
N LEU A 146 -2.74 -10.18 -0.66
CA LEU A 146 -3.59 -8.98 -0.76
C LEU A 146 -3.71 -8.52 -2.22
N PHE A 147 -2.60 -8.45 -2.95
CA PHE A 147 -2.59 -8.11 -4.37
C PHE A 147 -3.37 -9.14 -5.20
N THR A 148 -3.03 -10.43 -5.08
CA THR A 148 -3.66 -11.52 -5.85
C THR A 148 -5.15 -11.58 -5.57
N ARG A 149 -5.54 -11.41 -4.31
CA ARG A 149 -6.93 -11.32 -3.89
C ARG A 149 -7.61 -10.11 -4.50
N ALA A 150 -7.05 -8.91 -4.34
CA ALA A 150 -7.61 -7.69 -4.90
C ALA A 150 -7.78 -7.79 -6.42
N GLN A 151 -6.83 -8.40 -7.13
CA GLN A 151 -6.90 -8.65 -8.57
C GLN A 151 -8.01 -9.66 -8.95
N ARG A 152 -8.20 -10.71 -8.15
CA ARG A 152 -9.31 -11.66 -8.33
C ARG A 152 -10.68 -11.02 -8.04
N GLU A 153 -10.75 -10.16 -7.03
CA GLU A 153 -11.95 -9.46 -6.61
C GLU A 153 -12.27 -8.25 -7.52
N SER A 154 -11.30 -7.73 -8.28
CA SER A 154 -11.49 -6.56 -9.15
C SER A 154 -12.12 -6.86 -10.51
N HIS A 155 -12.26 -8.14 -10.89
CA HIS A 155 -12.81 -8.55 -12.18
C HIS A 155 -14.10 -9.34 -12.01
N PRO A 156 -15.10 -9.21 -12.91
CA PRO A 156 -16.35 -9.94 -12.80
C PRO A 156 -16.14 -11.46 -12.74
N GLY A 157 -16.54 -12.09 -11.63
CA GLY A 157 -16.45 -13.52 -11.45
C GLY A 157 -17.06 -14.00 -10.13
N THR A 158 -16.98 -15.31 -9.87
CA THR A 158 -17.45 -15.90 -8.60
C THR A 158 -16.66 -15.37 -7.40
N ALA A 159 -15.37 -15.06 -7.59
CA ALA A 159 -14.53 -14.45 -6.56
C ALA A 159 -15.00 -13.03 -6.18
N SER A 160 -15.25 -12.16 -7.17
CA SER A 160 -15.75 -10.80 -6.92
C SER A 160 -17.17 -10.80 -6.35
N ALA A 161 -17.98 -11.81 -6.70
CA ALA A 161 -19.32 -11.99 -6.13
C ALA A 161 -19.32 -12.69 -4.76
N SER A 162 -18.22 -13.29 -4.33
CA SER A 162 -18.18 -14.21 -3.18
C SER A 162 -18.63 -13.59 -1.84
N ALA A 163 -18.48 -12.27 -1.69
CA ALA A 163 -18.98 -11.54 -0.54
C ALA A 163 -20.52 -11.54 -0.43
N TYR A 164 -21.21 -11.75 -1.56
CA TYR A 164 -22.66 -11.78 -1.67
C TYR A 164 -23.23 -13.19 -1.85
N LEU A 165 -22.36 -14.20 -1.88
CA LEU A 165 -22.75 -15.58 -2.13
C LEU A 165 -22.46 -16.44 -0.91
N GLU A 166 -23.45 -17.16 -0.41
CA GLU A 166 -23.31 -18.12 0.70
C GLU A 166 -23.70 -19.51 0.21
N GLU A 167 -22.82 -20.50 0.40
CA GLU A 167 -23.10 -21.87 -0.05
C GLU A 167 -24.15 -22.49 0.89
N SER A 168 -25.24 -23.00 0.31
CA SER A 168 -26.32 -23.57 1.10
C SER A 168 -25.94 -24.98 1.54
N ALA A 169 -25.74 -25.22 2.83
CA ALA A 169 -25.42 -26.56 3.35
C ALA A 169 -26.52 -27.61 3.01
N ASP A 170 -27.78 -27.16 2.95
CA ASP A 170 -28.95 -28.06 2.77
C ASP A 170 -29.43 -28.18 1.32
N ARG A 171 -28.83 -27.43 0.38
CA ARG A 171 -29.25 -27.40 -1.03
C ARG A 171 -28.04 -27.26 -1.92
N HIS A 172 -27.98 -28.02 -3.02
CA HIS A 172 -26.98 -27.76 -4.06
C HIS A 172 -27.25 -26.39 -4.72
N GLY A 173 -26.58 -25.34 -4.23
CA GLY A 173 -26.75 -23.97 -4.71
C GLY A 173 -26.23 -22.90 -3.76
N TRP A 174 -26.51 -21.65 -4.11
CA TRP A 174 -26.06 -20.45 -3.38
C TRP A 174 -27.24 -19.64 -2.86
N LEU A 175 -27.10 -19.10 -1.65
CA LEU A 175 -27.92 -18.04 -1.09
C LEU A 175 -27.31 -16.69 -1.49
N LEU A 176 -28.15 -15.77 -1.93
CA LEU A 176 -27.76 -14.41 -2.31
C LEU A 176 -27.96 -13.49 -1.11
N ARG A 177 -26.91 -12.75 -0.73
CA ARG A 177 -26.98 -11.72 0.30
C ARG A 177 -27.24 -10.36 -0.35
N LEU A 178 -27.96 -9.50 0.36
CA LEU A 178 -28.08 -8.08 0.01
C LEU A 178 -26.93 -7.25 0.58
N LEU A 179 -26.30 -7.73 1.65
CA LEU A 179 -25.16 -7.10 2.30
C LEU A 179 -23.94 -8.03 2.20
N PRO A 180 -22.73 -7.48 1.98
CA PRO A 180 -21.52 -8.29 1.89
C PRO A 180 -21.26 -9.02 3.21
N LYS A 181 -20.45 -10.09 3.15
CA LYS A 181 -19.87 -10.73 4.34
C LYS A 181 -18.93 -9.75 5.05
N GLU A 182 -18.80 -9.90 6.37
CA GLU A 182 -17.79 -9.17 7.15
C GLU A 182 -16.39 -9.50 6.63
N ARG A 183 -15.51 -8.49 6.68
CA ARG A 183 -14.19 -8.55 6.06
C ARG A 183 -13.07 -8.77 7.07
N GLU A 184 -11.87 -8.97 6.53
CA GLU A 184 -10.66 -9.25 7.30
C GLU A 184 -10.33 -8.14 8.30
N PRO A 185 -9.93 -8.50 9.53
CA PRO A 185 -9.33 -7.56 10.44
C PRO A 185 -8.01 -7.00 9.86
N ALA A 186 -7.69 -5.75 10.20
CA ALA A 186 -6.40 -5.08 9.91
C ALA A 186 -6.14 -4.57 8.47
N LEU A 187 -7.16 -4.20 7.68
CA LEU A 187 -6.94 -3.53 6.39
C LEU A 187 -6.17 -2.19 6.54
N ASP A 188 -6.46 -1.45 7.60
CA ASP A 188 -5.76 -0.22 7.96
C ASP A 188 -4.25 -0.42 8.16
N ALA A 189 -3.84 -1.53 8.79
CA ALA A 189 -2.44 -1.90 8.94
C ALA A 189 -1.72 -2.07 7.59
N HIS A 190 -2.36 -2.79 6.67
CA HIS A 190 -1.82 -3.01 5.32
C HIS A 190 -1.70 -1.71 4.53
N LEU A 191 -2.72 -0.85 4.61
CA LEU A 191 -2.71 0.45 3.93
C LEU A 191 -1.59 1.35 4.48
N ALA A 192 -1.42 1.40 5.81
CA ALA A 192 -0.39 2.20 6.46
C ALA A 192 1.02 1.73 6.08
N ALA A 193 1.29 0.42 6.15
CA ALA A 193 2.57 -0.15 5.82
C ALA A 193 2.94 0.05 4.34
N LEU A 194 2.02 -0.27 3.42
CA LEU A 194 2.27 -0.09 1.98
C LEU A 194 2.47 1.37 1.60
N LEU A 195 1.73 2.30 2.22
CA LEU A 195 1.91 3.72 1.96
C LEU A 195 3.25 4.22 2.50
N LEU A 196 3.72 3.71 3.64
CA LEU A 196 5.04 4.06 4.20
C LEU A 196 6.15 3.63 3.24
N LEU A 197 6.06 2.41 2.70
CA LEU A 197 7.00 1.89 1.71
C LEU A 197 6.99 2.68 0.41
N ALA A 198 5.80 3.02 -0.09
CA ALA A 198 5.65 3.88 -1.27
C ALA A 198 6.29 5.25 -1.04
N PHE A 199 6.10 5.82 0.17
CA PHE A 199 6.69 7.10 0.54
C PHE A 199 8.22 7.02 0.65
N GLU A 200 8.75 5.97 1.27
CA GLU A 200 10.20 5.74 1.33
C GLU A 200 10.81 5.59 -0.08
N GLY A 201 10.14 4.85 -0.97
CA GLY A 201 10.53 4.74 -2.38
C GLY A 201 10.60 6.10 -3.07
N TYR A 202 9.57 6.94 -2.90
CA TYR A 202 9.59 8.32 -3.39
C TYR A 202 10.74 9.14 -2.79
N VAL A 203 10.95 9.09 -1.47
CA VAL A 203 12.00 9.84 -0.77
C VAL A 203 13.40 9.47 -1.31
N ARG A 204 13.64 8.20 -1.65
CA ARG A 204 14.89 7.76 -2.28
C ARG A 204 15.03 8.34 -3.70
N ILE A 205 13.99 8.23 -4.53
CA ILE A 205 13.99 8.77 -5.91
C ILE A 205 14.24 10.29 -5.88
N ALA A 206 13.59 11.00 -4.97
CA ALA A 206 13.70 12.45 -4.83
C ALA A 206 14.98 12.90 -4.10
N GLY A 207 15.77 11.99 -3.54
CA GLY A 207 16.96 12.33 -2.76
C GLY A 207 16.67 13.09 -1.47
N LEU A 208 15.48 12.88 -0.87
CA LEU A 208 15.00 13.61 0.31
C LEU A 208 15.25 12.86 1.63
N GLY A 209 16.11 11.84 1.62
CA GLY A 209 16.36 10.96 2.78
C GLY A 209 16.77 11.71 4.05
N GLY A 210 17.60 12.76 3.92
CA GLY A 210 18.00 13.58 5.06
C GLY A 210 16.85 14.39 5.70
N GLN A 211 15.81 14.72 4.93
CA GLN A 211 14.68 15.51 5.42
C GLN A 211 13.61 14.62 6.08
N PHE A 212 13.28 13.49 5.45
CA PHE A 212 12.16 12.64 5.88
C PHE A 212 12.56 11.39 6.64
N GLY A 213 13.84 10.99 6.62
CA GLY A 213 14.35 9.80 7.30
C GLY A 213 13.89 9.67 8.75
N PRO A 214 14.10 10.68 9.63
CA PRO A 214 13.67 10.58 11.02
C PRO A 214 12.16 10.36 11.20
N GLY A 215 11.33 10.95 10.34
CA GLY A 215 9.87 10.78 10.40
C GLY A 215 9.43 9.39 9.92
N ILE A 216 10.08 8.88 8.87
CA ILE A 216 9.86 7.51 8.37
C ILE A 216 10.27 6.49 9.44
N ASP A 217 11.45 6.65 10.05
CA ASP A 217 11.95 5.74 11.08
C ASP A 217 11.03 5.72 12.31
N ALA A 218 10.56 6.89 12.74
CA ALA A 218 9.63 7.00 13.87
C ALA A 218 8.28 6.30 13.59
N LEU A 219 7.73 6.47 12.38
CA LEU A 219 6.50 5.79 11.97
C LEU A 219 6.72 4.28 11.83
N GLY A 220 7.84 3.86 11.25
CA GLY A 220 8.20 2.44 11.14
C GLY A 220 8.28 1.76 12.50
N ALA A 221 9.03 2.33 13.44
CA ALA A 221 9.16 1.80 14.80
C ALA A 221 7.81 1.73 15.54
N ARG A 222 6.91 2.70 15.29
CA ARG A 222 5.56 2.68 15.84
C ARG A 222 4.70 1.58 15.22
N MET A 223 4.75 1.39 13.91
CA MET A 223 4.04 0.30 13.24
C MET A 223 4.52 -1.07 13.72
N GLU A 224 5.82 -1.26 13.91
CA GLU A 224 6.39 -2.47 14.54
C GLU A 224 5.85 -2.70 15.95
N HIS A 225 5.72 -1.64 16.75
CA HIS A 225 5.10 -1.71 18.06
C HIS A 225 3.63 -2.13 18.00
N LEU A 226 2.84 -1.53 17.10
CA LEU A 226 1.43 -1.88 16.88
C LEU A 226 1.27 -3.34 16.47
N VAL A 227 2.17 -3.86 15.63
CA VAL A 227 2.22 -5.29 15.29
C VAL A 227 2.47 -6.14 16.55
N ALA A 228 3.47 -5.79 17.36
CA ALA A 228 3.86 -6.55 18.54
C ALA A 228 2.77 -6.58 19.64
N VAL A 229 1.97 -5.51 19.74
CA VAL A 229 0.86 -5.40 20.71
C VAL A 229 -0.44 -5.99 20.14
N GLY A 230 -0.75 -5.75 18.87
CA GLY A 230 -1.94 -6.25 18.17
C GLY A 230 -1.95 -7.75 17.92
N GLY A 231 -0.77 -8.39 17.85
CA GLY A 231 -0.65 -9.86 17.81
C GLY A 231 -0.97 -10.57 19.14
N ARG A 232 -1.29 -9.81 20.20
CA ARG A 232 -1.77 -10.34 21.49
C ARG A 232 -3.22 -9.90 21.69
N GLU A 233 -4.18 -10.50 20.99
CA GLU A 233 -5.55 -10.43 21.50
C GLU A 233 -5.57 -11.04 22.91
N PRO A 234 -6.12 -10.34 23.92
CA PRO A 234 -6.37 -10.97 25.21
C PRO A 234 -7.31 -12.14 24.96
N ALA A 235 -6.90 -13.34 25.38
CA ALA A 235 -7.76 -14.51 25.35
C ALA A 235 -9.11 -14.13 25.96
N ALA A 236 -10.17 -14.20 25.17
CA ALA A 236 -11.53 -13.96 25.64
C ALA A 236 -11.79 -14.92 26.80
N GLY A 237 -11.82 -14.38 28.02
CA GLY A 237 -12.20 -15.07 29.25
C GLY A 237 -13.65 -14.81 29.60
#